data_AF-A0A914NHZ8-F1
#
_entry.id   AF-A0A914NHZ8-F1
#
_cell.length_a   1.000
_cell.length_b   1.000
_cell.length_c   1.000
_cell.angle_alpha   90.00
_cell.angle_beta   90.00
_cell.angle_gamma   90.00
#
_symmetry.space_group_name_H-M   'P 1'
#
loop_
_entity.id
_entity.type
_entity.pdbx_description
1 polymer ?
#
loop_
_entity_poly.entity_id
_entity_poly.type
_entity_poly.pdbx_seq_one_letter_code
_entity_poly.pdbx_strand_id
1 'polypeptide(L)'
;MVNTLKERKQPFGFYTNKYNWHEITGNTRKYNNTPLLYYHSDGKNNFDDYNEYGYPFGGWEKPTMKRYSTQYTTVCEIELAKILQI
;
A
#
# COMPACT_ATOMS: atom_id res chain seq x y z
N MET A 1 -13.91 11.47 -3.54
CA MET A 1 -13.45 10.27 -4.27
C MET A 1 -14.00 8.98 -3.66
N VAL A 2 -13.65 8.60 -2.41
CA VAL A 2 -14.14 7.33 -1.81
C VAL A 2 -15.67 7.21 -1.81
N ASN A 3 -16.40 8.27 -1.42
CA ASN A 3 -17.87 8.24 -1.43
C ASN A 3 -18.43 7.99 -2.84
N THR A 4 -17.86 8.64 -3.86
CA THR A 4 -18.22 8.44 -5.26
C THR A 4 -18.01 6.99 -5.72
N LEU A 5 -16.90 6.36 -5.33
CA LEU A 5 -16.64 4.95 -5.66
C LEU A 5 -17.65 4.03 -4.97
N LYS A 6 -18.01 4.31 -3.71
CA LYS A 6 -19.05 3.59 -2.97
C LYS A 6 -20.43 3.73 -3.62
N GLU A 7 -20.83 4.95 -3.97
CA GLU A 7 -22.11 5.24 -4.65
C GLU A 7 -22.20 4.48 -5.98
N ARG A 8 -21.09 4.38 -6.71
CA ARG A 8 -21.00 3.66 -7.99
C ARG A 8 -20.77 2.16 -7.84
N LYS A 9 -20.70 1.62 -6.62
CA LYS A 9 -20.40 0.22 -6.33
C LYS A 9 -19.10 -0.27 -6.98
N GLN A 10 -18.10 0.62 -7.06
CA GLN A 10 -16.79 0.27 -7.61
C GLN A 10 -15.85 -0.18 -6.48
N PRO A 11 -15.12 -1.30 -6.66
CA PRO A 11 -14.09 -1.70 -5.70
C PRO A 11 -12.98 -0.64 -5.67
N PHE A 12 -12.39 -0.44 -4.49
CA PHE A 12 -11.32 0.52 -4.30
C PHE A 12 -10.36 0.07 -3.20
N GLY A 13 -9.13 0.58 -3.27
CA GLY A 13 -8.09 0.41 -2.28
C GLY A 13 -7.19 1.64 -2.25
N PHE A 14 -6.15 1.60 -1.42
CA PHE A 14 -5.24 2.73 -1.25
C PHE A 14 -3.82 2.37 -1.70
N TYR A 15 -3.19 3.32 -2.38
CA TYR A 15 -1.75 3.32 -2.64
C TYR A 15 -1.09 4.46 -1.87
N THR A 16 -0.23 4.16 -0.91
CA THR A 16 0.42 5.17 -0.05
C THR A 16 1.68 4.62 0.61
N ASN A 17 2.40 5.44 1.36
CA ASN A 17 3.38 4.99 2.34
C ASN A 17 2.93 5.42 3.75
N LYS A 18 3.62 4.90 4.78
CA LYS A 18 3.30 5.18 6.19
C LYS A 18 3.32 6.67 6.52
N TYR A 19 4.35 7.39 6.06
CA TYR A 19 4.52 8.82 6.30
C TYR A 19 3.37 9.63 5.69
N ASN A 20 3.11 9.47 4.39
CA ASN A 20 2.04 10.19 3.69
C ASN A 20 0.66 9.87 4.27
N TRP A 21 0.40 8.63 4.66
CA TRP A 21 -0.87 8.28 5.30
C TRP A 21 -1.05 9.03 6.62
N HIS A 22 0.00 9.08 7.46
CA HIS A 22 0.00 9.84 8.70
C HIS A 22 -0.24 11.33 8.45
N GLU A 23 0.57 11.96 7.60
CA GLU A 23 0.52 13.40 7.34
C GLU A 23 -0.81 13.85 6.74
N ILE A 24 -1.38 13.08 5.81
CA ILE A 24 -2.58 13.49 5.08
C ILE A 24 -3.87 13.14 5.84
N THR A 25 -3.89 12.00 6.54
CA THR A 25 -5.13 11.46 7.12
C THR A 25 -5.19 11.53 8.64
N GLY A 26 -4.11 11.96 9.30
CA GLY A 26 -3.96 11.84 10.74
C GLY A 26 -3.96 10.38 11.21
N ASN A 27 -3.47 9.46 10.37
CA ASN A 27 -3.48 8.02 10.61
C ASN A 27 -4.86 7.40 10.87
N THR A 28 -5.87 7.84 10.10
CA THR A 28 -7.25 7.33 10.25
C THR A 28 -7.32 5.82 10.05
N ARG A 29 -8.18 5.15 10.84
CA ARG A 29 -8.48 3.70 10.74
C ARG A 29 -9.73 3.38 9.91
N LYS A 30 -10.41 4.41 9.40
CA LYS A 30 -11.73 4.30 8.74
C LYS A 30 -11.77 3.36 7.53
N TYR A 31 -10.62 3.07 6.94
CA TYR A 31 -10.50 2.34 5.68
C TYR A 31 -9.70 1.04 5.79
N ASN A 32 -9.48 0.55 7.01
CA ASN A 32 -8.64 -0.62 7.30
C ASN A 32 -9.16 -1.96 6.72
N ASN A 33 -10.40 -1.97 6.27
CA ASN A 33 -11.10 -3.08 5.63
C ASN A 33 -11.08 -3.00 4.09
N THR A 34 -10.19 -2.19 3.51
CA THR A 34 -9.98 -2.07 2.06
C THR A 34 -8.57 -2.54 1.66
N PRO A 35 -8.34 -2.97 0.41
CA PRO A 35 -7.01 -3.36 -0.03
C PRO A 35 -5.98 -2.23 0.11
N LEU A 36 -4.78 -2.58 0.57
CA LEU A 36 -3.66 -1.65 0.73
C LEU A 36 -2.48 -2.12 -0.12
N LEU A 37 -2.09 -1.31 -1.10
CA LEU A 37 -0.75 -1.36 -1.70
C LEU A 37 0.09 -0.31 -0.99
N TYR A 38 1.06 -0.71 -0.17
CA TYR A 38 1.96 0.27 0.44
C TYR A 38 3.31 0.32 -0.28
N TYR A 39 3.96 1.48 -0.19
CA TYR A 39 5.28 1.70 -0.75
C TYR A 39 6.32 1.79 0.37
N HIS A 40 7.38 0.98 0.25
CA HIS A 40 8.58 1.06 1.07
C HIS A 40 9.77 0.50 0.30
N SER A 41 10.72 1.35 -0.10
CA SER A 41 11.83 0.96 -0.97
C SER A 41 13.03 0.43 -0.18
N ASP A 42 12.86 -0.72 0.47
CA ASP A 42 13.93 -1.44 1.19
C ASP A 42 14.59 -2.56 0.36
N GLY A 43 14.09 -2.81 -0.86
CA GLY A 43 14.57 -3.89 -1.73
C GLY A 43 14.18 -5.30 -1.27
N LYS A 44 13.42 -5.44 -0.18
CA LYS A 44 13.05 -6.74 0.40
C LYS A 44 11.67 -7.16 -0.10
N ASN A 45 11.63 -8.32 -0.74
CA ASN A 45 10.40 -8.95 -1.21
C ASN A 45 9.67 -9.69 -0.05
N ASN A 46 9.38 -8.97 1.02
CA ASN A 46 8.61 -9.44 2.18
C ASN A 46 7.86 -8.26 2.83
N PHE A 47 7.12 -8.53 3.91
CA PHE A 47 6.32 -7.54 4.64
C PHE A 47 6.86 -7.23 6.05
N ASP A 48 8.10 -7.63 6.35
CA ASP A 48 8.68 -7.55 7.70
C ASP A 48 8.79 -6.08 8.17
N ASP A 49 8.97 -5.16 7.22
CA ASP A 49 9.06 -3.73 7.42
C ASP A 49 7.72 -3.07 7.80
N TYR A 50 6.58 -3.72 7.53
CA TYR A 50 5.27 -3.11 7.73
C TYR A 50 5.02 -2.70 9.19
N ASN A 51 5.61 -3.46 10.12
CA ASN A 51 5.53 -3.23 11.56
C ASN A 51 6.88 -2.83 12.19
N GLU A 52 7.90 -2.44 11.41
CA GLU A 52 9.27 -2.19 11.90
C GLU A 52 9.33 -1.18 13.06
N TYR A 53 8.44 -0.19 13.06
CA TYR A 53 8.36 0.83 14.12
C TYR A 53 7.36 0.48 15.24
N GLY A 54 7.05 -0.82 15.42
CA GLY A 54 6.19 -1.32 16.50
C GLY A 54 4.69 -1.14 16.28
N TYR A 55 4.26 -0.56 15.15
CA TYR A 55 2.84 -0.44 14.81
C TYR A 55 2.58 -0.32 13.29
N PRO A 56 1.51 -0.97 12.78
CA PRO A 56 1.02 -0.74 11.43
C PRO A 56 0.34 0.63 11.32
N PHE A 57 0.30 1.19 10.11
CA PHE A 57 -0.41 2.45 9.87
C PHE A 57 -1.83 2.20 9.35
N GLY A 58 -2.72 3.17 9.53
CA GLY A 58 -4.09 3.17 9.02
C GLY A 58 -5.00 2.05 9.51
N GLY A 59 -4.58 1.30 10.53
CA GLY A 59 -5.37 0.26 11.18
C GLY A 59 -5.50 -1.04 10.39
N TRP A 60 -4.81 -1.18 9.26
CA TRP A 60 -4.71 -2.45 8.54
C TRP A 60 -3.86 -3.43 9.35
N GLU A 61 -4.36 -4.64 9.56
CA GLU A 61 -3.59 -5.70 10.23
C GLU A 61 -2.49 -6.24 9.33
N LYS A 62 -2.78 -6.35 8.02
CA LYS A 62 -1.86 -6.78 6.98
C LYS A 62 -2.11 -5.97 5.70
N PRO A 63 -1.05 -5.52 5.00
CA PRO A 63 -1.19 -4.94 3.67
C PRO A 63 -1.60 -6.02 2.68
N THR A 64 -2.17 -5.63 1.54
CA THR A 64 -2.48 -6.55 0.42
C THR A 64 -1.28 -6.71 -0.50
N MET A 65 -0.57 -5.61 -0.74
CA MET A 65 0.58 -5.56 -1.62
C MET A 65 1.65 -4.59 -1.11
N LYS A 66 2.90 -4.80 -1.52
CA LYS A 66 4.04 -3.91 -1.27
C LYS A 66 4.73 -3.57 -2.58
N ARG A 67 4.95 -2.29 -2.86
CA ARG A 67 5.97 -1.87 -3.83
C ARG A 67 7.29 -1.69 -3.08
N TYR A 68 8.21 -2.62 -3.29
CA TYR A 68 9.46 -2.72 -2.51
C TYR A 68 10.67 -2.05 -3.16
N SER A 69 10.49 -1.39 -4.31
CA SER A 69 11.57 -0.68 -5.01
C SER A 69 11.06 0.48 -5.86
N THR A 70 11.90 1.50 -6.01
CA THR A 70 11.76 2.53 -7.05
C THR A 70 12.13 2.02 -8.43
N GLN A 71 12.98 0.99 -8.50
CA GLN A 71 13.45 0.41 -9.76
C GLN A 71 12.39 -0.46 -10.41
N TYR A 72 12.38 -0.44 -11.74
CA TYR A 72 11.60 -1.33 -12.56
C TYR A 72 12.43 -2.55 -12.96
N THR A 73 11.75 -3.59 -13.43
CA THR A 73 12.38 -4.75 -14.08
C THR A 73 11.80 -4.89 -15.47
N THR A 74 12.64 -5.16 -16.46
CA THR A 74 12.18 -5.34 -17.85
C THR A 74 11.87 -6.80 -18.09
N VAL A 75 10.64 -7.09 -18.52
CA VAL A 75 10.22 -8.43 -18.96
C VAL A 75 9.54 -8.26 -20.31
N CYS A 76 10.02 -8.97 -21.33
CA CYS A 76 9.49 -8.88 -22.70
C CYS A 76 9.35 -7.42 -23.20
N GLU A 77 10.41 -6.62 -23.03
CA GLU A 77 10.45 -5.19 -23.43
C GLU A 77 9.44 -4.28 -22.69
N ILE A 78 8.80 -4.77 -21.63
CA ILE A 78 7.89 -4.00 -20.77
C ILE A 78 8.55 -3.74 -19.41
N GLU A 79 8.52 -2.49 -18.95
CA GLU A 79 8.96 -2.13 -17.60
C GLU A 79 7.87 -2.44 -16.56
N LEU A 80 8.22 -3.27 -15.59
CA LEU A 80 7.34 -3.71 -14.50
C LEU A 80 7.80 -3.17 -13.16
N ALA A 81 6.86 -2.69 -12.36
CA ALA A 81 7.12 -2.31 -10.98
C ALA A 81 7.36 -3.58 -10.14
N LYS A 82 8.32 -3.49 -9.21
CA LYS A 82 8.61 -4.55 -8.25
C LYS A 82 7.56 -4.55 -7.13
N ILE A 83 6.55 -5.41 -7.28
CA ILE A 83 5.41 -5.54 -6.37
C ILE A 83 5.34 -6.95 -5.79
N LEU A 84 5.18 -7.05 -4.47
CA LEU A 84 4.80 -8.26 -3.75
C LEU A 84 3.29 -8.24 -3.48
N GLN A 85 2.61 -9.36 -3.66
CA GLN A 85 1.19 -9.55 -3.34
C GLN A 85 1.02 -10.80 -2.47
N ILE A 86 0.04 -10.78 -1.55
CA ILE A 86 -0.39 -11.92 -0.74
C ILE A 86 -1.56 -12.64 -1.42
#